data_AF-A0A6N6PJV8-F1
#
_entry.id   AF-A0A6N6PJV8-F1
#
_cell.length_a   1.000
_cell.length_b   1.000
_cell.length_c   1.000
_cell.angle_alpha   90.00
_cell.angle_beta   90.00
_cell.angle_gamma   90.00
#
_symmetry.space_group_name_H-M   'P 1'
#
loop_
_entity.id
_entity.type
_entity.pdbx_description
1 polymer ?
#
loop_
_entity_poly.entity_id
_entity_poly.type
_entity_poly.pdbx_seq_one_letter_code
_entity_poly.pdbx_strand_id
1 'polypeptide(L)'
;MKAEGGRMKGKDARQVFRGLILHPSCFILFIALAAFARAGGVADEQSWRVWLEPKSSRAPVTLPIAGAERTVVCAGFLDEEGLRPLQRAELAAMGIGMDRFAGRARENARADLAGLQPRYERNSKKVIEYAELRSERPIVTSAVLGPKFLQLFRDTLGEKVLVAVPNRFTAFVFPALAGRSEEYGPMVRAALAATAWPVSVELFEVSAAGVRCVGRYAEP
;
A
#
# COMPACT_ATOMS: atom_id res chain seq x y z
N MET A 1 -28.75 75.63 -26.33
CA MET A 1 -28.09 76.50 -27.32
C MET A 1 -26.72 75.92 -27.65
N LYS A 2 -26.47 75.66 -28.94
CA LYS A 2 -25.19 75.47 -29.69
C LYS A 2 -24.10 74.56 -29.08
N ALA A 3 -23.73 73.42 -29.66
CA ALA A 3 -23.17 73.10 -30.99
C ALA A 3 -21.65 73.37 -31.15
N GLU A 4 -21.03 72.51 -31.96
CA GLU A 4 -19.64 72.50 -32.50
C GLU A 4 -18.61 71.69 -31.67
N GLY A 5 -17.88 70.71 -32.20
CA GLY A 5 -17.51 70.42 -33.59
C GLY A 5 -16.02 70.69 -33.77
N GLY A 6 -15.17 69.65 -33.77
CA GLY A 6 -13.72 69.82 -33.90
C GLY A 6 -13.02 68.58 -34.45
N ARG A 7 -12.79 68.60 -35.76
CA ARG A 7 -12.12 67.58 -36.59
C ARG A 7 -10.65 67.98 -36.79
N MET A 8 -9.69 67.09 -36.53
CA MET A 8 -8.35 67.12 -37.16
C MET A 8 -7.92 65.67 -37.43
N LYS A 9 -7.91 65.22 -38.70
CA LYS A 9 -6.81 65.28 -39.69
C LYS A 9 -5.49 64.69 -39.17
N GLY A 10 -5.15 63.53 -39.74
CA GLY A 10 -4.00 62.73 -39.33
C GLY A 10 -2.66 63.20 -39.85
N LYS A 11 -1.64 62.40 -39.55
CA LYS A 11 -0.38 62.32 -40.27
C LYS A 11 0.16 60.91 -40.09
N ASP A 12 0.18 60.22 -41.23
CA ASP A 12 0.98 59.04 -41.50
C ASP A 12 2.47 59.42 -41.33
N ALA A 13 3.19 58.66 -40.51
CA ALA A 13 4.63 58.79 -40.39
C ALA A 13 5.23 57.42 -40.06
N ARG A 14 5.35 56.61 -41.12
CA ARG A 14 6.36 55.56 -41.23
C ARG A 14 7.71 56.12 -40.79
N GLN A 15 8.20 55.73 -39.62
CA GLN A 15 9.62 55.84 -39.30
C GLN A 15 10.13 54.59 -38.57
N VAL A 16 10.88 53.82 -39.34
CA VAL A 16 12.18 53.22 -38.97
C VAL A 16 12.17 52.19 -37.83
N PHE A 17 11.70 50.98 -38.14
CA PHE A 17 12.20 49.77 -37.48
C PHE A 17 13.59 49.45 -38.05
N ARG A 18 14.64 49.86 -37.33
CA ARG A 18 16.02 49.40 -37.55
C ARG A 18 16.37 48.38 -36.48
N GLY A 19 16.92 47.26 -36.95
CA GLY A 19 17.03 45.99 -36.26
C GLY A 19 17.75 46.00 -34.92
N LEU A 20 17.22 45.20 -34.01
CA LEU A 20 17.99 44.57 -32.96
C LEU A 20 18.09 43.08 -33.31
N ILE A 21 19.27 42.67 -33.75
CA ILE A 21 19.61 41.27 -33.99
C ILE A 21 19.71 40.63 -32.60
N LEU A 22 18.68 39.89 -32.20
CA LEU A 22 18.70 39.08 -30.98
C LEU A 22 19.42 37.76 -31.28
N HIS A 23 20.59 37.57 -30.67
CA HIS A 23 21.38 36.34 -30.74
C HIS A 23 20.64 35.20 -30.01
N PRO A 24 20.49 34.00 -30.60
CA PRO A 24 19.74 32.88 -29.99
C PRO A 24 20.49 32.10 -28.89
N SER A 25 21.60 32.63 -28.36
CA SER A 25 22.56 31.82 -27.58
C SER A 25 22.46 31.97 -26.05
N CYS A 26 21.42 32.60 -25.51
CA CYS A 26 21.35 32.90 -24.07
C CYS A 26 19.98 32.62 -23.41
N PHE A 27 19.26 31.60 -23.87
CA PHE A 27 17.97 31.19 -23.28
C PHE A 27 17.93 29.70 -22.92
N ILE A 28 19.08 29.13 -22.52
CA ILE A 28 19.16 27.78 -21.94
C ILE A 28 19.91 27.89 -20.61
N LEU A 29 19.36 28.63 -19.65
CA LEU A 29 19.85 28.56 -18.26
C LEU A 29 18.83 29.06 -17.23
N PHE A 30 17.54 28.68 -17.35
CA PHE A 30 16.57 28.95 -16.27
C PHE A 30 15.46 27.89 -16.11
N ILE A 31 15.61 26.68 -16.68
CA ILE A 31 14.67 25.55 -16.49
C ILE A 31 15.40 24.36 -15.84
N ALA A 32 16.16 24.60 -14.79
CA ALA A 32 16.82 23.53 -14.03
C ALA A 32 16.64 23.64 -12.50
N LEU A 33 15.74 24.50 -12.01
CA LEU A 33 15.55 24.72 -10.58
C LEU A 33 14.07 24.73 -10.12
N ALA A 34 13.17 24.11 -10.89
CA ALA A 34 11.76 23.98 -10.51
C ALA A 34 11.29 22.51 -10.35
N ALA A 35 12.19 21.54 -10.49
CA ALA A 35 11.86 20.11 -10.40
C ALA A 35 12.12 19.48 -9.02
N PHE A 36 12.60 20.24 -8.03
CA PHE A 36 12.94 19.72 -6.69
C PHE A 36 11.90 20.01 -5.59
N ALA A 37 10.76 20.63 -5.93
CA ALA A 37 9.75 21.05 -4.95
C ALA A 37 8.54 20.09 -4.82
N ARG A 38 8.75 18.77 -4.95
CA ARG A 38 7.74 17.74 -4.64
C ARG A 38 8.19 16.74 -3.56
N ALA A 39 9.02 17.17 -2.62
CA ALA A 39 9.40 16.35 -1.48
C ALA A 39 9.36 17.20 -0.21
N GLY A 40 8.39 16.96 0.68
CA GLY A 40 8.41 17.61 2.00
C GLY A 40 7.09 17.71 2.75
N GLY A 41 5.95 17.32 2.16
CA GLY A 41 4.75 17.09 2.97
C GLY A 41 4.94 15.79 3.75
N VAL A 42 4.98 15.85 5.08
CA VAL A 42 4.87 14.64 5.91
C VAL A 42 3.57 13.96 5.53
N ALA A 43 3.63 12.75 4.97
CA ALA A 43 2.45 12.03 4.55
C ALA A 43 1.48 11.87 5.73
N ASP A 44 0.19 12.11 5.46
CA ASP A 44 -0.89 12.06 6.46
C ASP A 44 -0.82 10.76 7.28
N GLU A 45 -0.97 10.85 8.60
CA GLU A 45 -1.00 9.70 9.50
C GLU A 45 -2.07 8.67 9.09
N GLN A 46 -3.14 9.10 8.40
CA GLN A 46 -4.17 8.20 7.86
C GLN A 46 -3.67 7.30 6.73
N SER A 47 -2.61 7.71 6.02
CA SER A 47 -2.00 6.92 4.95
C SER A 47 -1.04 5.85 5.46
N TRP A 48 -0.59 5.93 6.71
CA TRP A 48 0.42 5.02 7.24
C TRP A 48 -0.10 3.58 7.27
N ARG A 49 0.72 2.64 6.82
CA ARG A 49 0.43 1.21 6.80
C ARG A 49 1.65 0.39 7.24
N VAL A 50 1.33 -0.77 7.78
CA VAL A 50 2.27 -1.88 7.97
C VAL A 50 1.65 -3.12 7.33
N TRP A 51 2.43 -3.88 6.57
CA TRP A 51 1.91 -5.02 5.83
C TRP A 51 2.93 -6.14 5.68
N LEU A 52 2.47 -7.34 5.35
CA LEU A 52 3.33 -8.47 5.01
C LEU A 52 3.92 -8.28 3.61
N GLU A 53 5.24 -8.38 3.51
CA GLU A 53 6.01 -8.20 2.27
C GLU A 53 7.08 -9.30 2.18
N PRO A 54 7.42 -9.81 0.98
CA PRO A 54 8.52 -10.75 0.84
C PRO A 54 9.82 -10.07 1.24
N LYS A 55 10.65 -10.77 2.02
CA LYS A 55 11.97 -10.31 2.45
C LYS A 55 12.89 -10.00 1.27
N SER A 56 12.69 -10.65 0.12
CA SER A 56 13.41 -10.40 -1.13
C SER A 56 13.15 -9.03 -1.75
N SER A 57 12.04 -8.36 -1.40
CA SER A 57 11.76 -6.96 -1.80
C SER A 57 12.77 -5.96 -1.24
N ARG A 58 13.47 -6.33 -0.15
CA ARG A 58 14.45 -5.50 0.57
C ARG A 58 13.90 -4.13 0.96
N ALA A 59 12.65 -4.10 1.43
CA ALA A 59 12.04 -2.86 1.92
C ALA A 59 12.91 -2.17 2.99
N PRO A 60 13.04 -0.83 2.97
CA PRO A 60 14.04 -0.13 3.78
C PRO A 60 13.77 -0.19 5.28
N VAL A 61 12.50 -0.12 5.68
CA VAL A 61 12.05 -0.13 7.07
C VAL A 61 11.15 -1.36 7.27
N THR A 62 11.65 -2.31 8.05
CA THR A 62 10.98 -3.59 8.29
C THR A 62 11.03 -4.01 9.75
N LEU A 63 10.09 -4.86 10.15
CA LEU A 63 10.07 -5.57 11.42
C LEU A 63 10.04 -7.09 11.16
N PRO A 64 10.77 -7.89 11.94
CA PRO A 64 10.72 -9.34 11.81
C PRO A 64 9.37 -9.89 12.27
N ILE A 65 9.00 -11.06 11.75
CA ILE A 65 7.88 -11.87 12.23
C ILE A 65 8.47 -13.13 12.86
N ALA A 66 8.02 -13.48 14.07
CA ALA A 66 8.52 -14.68 14.75
C ALA A 66 8.33 -15.93 13.89
N GLY A 67 9.42 -16.68 13.67
CA GLY A 67 9.45 -17.90 12.85
C GLY A 67 9.43 -17.68 11.33
N ALA A 68 9.31 -16.45 10.84
CA ALA A 68 9.26 -16.20 9.38
C ALA A 68 10.68 -16.13 8.80
N GLU A 69 10.89 -16.81 7.69
CA GLU A 69 12.16 -16.81 6.95
C GLU A 69 12.09 -15.90 5.71
N ARG A 70 10.92 -15.90 5.05
CA ARG A 70 10.70 -15.28 3.75
C ARG A 70 9.82 -14.04 3.78
N THR A 71 9.13 -13.77 4.90
CA THR A 71 8.21 -12.63 5.04
C THR A 71 8.63 -11.71 6.17
N VAL A 72 8.45 -10.42 5.96
CA VAL A 72 8.67 -9.36 6.96
C VAL A 72 7.45 -8.46 7.03
N VAL A 73 7.32 -7.70 8.12
CA VAL A 73 6.40 -6.57 8.15
C VAL A 73 7.13 -5.35 7.56
N CYS A 74 6.63 -4.81 6.47
CA CYS A 74 7.09 -3.58 5.84
C CYS A 74 6.30 -2.38 6.39
N ALA A 75 6.98 -1.25 6.61
CA ALA A 75 6.35 0.03 6.95
C ALA A 75 6.27 0.94 5.72
N GLY A 76 5.24 1.78 5.64
CA GLY A 76 5.05 2.68 4.50
C GLY A 76 3.69 3.31 4.44
N PHE A 77 3.28 3.66 3.23
CA PHE A 77 2.07 4.44 2.97
C PHE A 77 1.16 3.72 2.00
N LEU A 78 -0.14 3.94 2.15
CA LEU A 78 -1.14 3.64 1.13
C LEU A 78 -1.50 4.95 0.43
N ASP A 79 -1.11 5.06 -0.84
CA ASP A 79 -1.45 6.17 -1.72
C ASP A 79 -2.29 5.69 -2.92
N GLU A 80 -2.45 6.53 -3.94
CA GLU A 80 -3.23 6.22 -5.14
C GLU A 80 -2.61 5.09 -5.98
N GLU A 81 -1.28 4.93 -5.93
CA GLU A 81 -0.55 3.87 -6.64
C GLU A 81 -0.50 2.56 -5.82
N GLY A 82 -0.78 2.63 -4.53
CA GLY A 82 -0.95 1.49 -3.65
C GLY A 82 -0.01 1.54 -2.44
N LEU A 83 0.58 0.40 -2.09
CA LEU A 83 1.50 0.32 -0.96
C LEU A 83 2.92 0.72 -1.37
N ARG A 84 3.38 1.85 -0.84
CA ARG A 84 4.72 2.41 -1.06
C ARG A 84 5.57 2.28 0.22
N PRO A 85 6.73 1.60 0.16
CA PRO A 85 7.63 1.46 1.31
C PRO A 85 8.15 2.80 1.86
N LEU A 86 8.21 2.90 3.18
CA LEU A 86 8.82 4.01 3.92
C LEU A 86 10.35 3.97 3.75
N GLN A 87 10.94 5.10 3.37
CA GLN A 87 12.39 5.28 3.38
C GLN A 87 12.88 5.61 4.78
N ARG A 88 14.13 5.22 5.09
CA ARG A 88 14.76 5.51 6.39
C ARG A 88 14.86 7.02 6.66
N ALA A 89 15.15 7.80 5.63
CA ALA A 89 15.20 9.26 5.72
C ALA A 89 13.82 9.88 6.01
N GLU A 90 12.75 9.33 5.42
CA GLU A 90 11.37 9.77 5.70
C GLU A 90 11.01 9.47 7.17
N LEU A 91 11.31 8.27 7.67
CA LEU A 91 11.06 7.92 9.08
C LEU A 91 11.84 8.84 10.04
N ALA A 92 13.11 9.12 9.74
CA ALA A 92 13.93 10.04 10.55
C ALA A 92 13.34 11.46 10.55
N ALA A 93 12.89 11.95 9.39
CA ALA A 93 12.29 13.27 9.25
C ALA A 93 10.95 13.41 9.99
N MET A 94 10.20 12.32 10.19
CA MET A 94 8.98 12.33 11.00
C MET A 94 9.24 12.57 12.49
N GLY A 95 10.47 12.33 12.99
CA GLY A 95 10.80 12.51 14.40
C GLY A 95 10.04 11.57 15.35
N ILE A 96 9.56 10.43 14.86
CA ILE A 96 8.82 9.43 15.64
C ILE A 96 9.52 8.07 15.59
N GLY A 97 9.32 7.27 16.64
CA GLY A 97 9.79 5.88 16.68
C GLY A 97 8.90 4.94 15.85
N MET A 98 9.49 3.81 15.46
CA MET A 98 8.80 2.76 14.70
C MET A 98 7.58 2.20 15.45
N ASP A 99 7.63 2.12 16.78
CA ASP A 99 6.50 1.63 17.59
C ASP A 99 5.27 2.53 17.46
N ARG A 100 5.45 3.86 17.50
CA ARG A 100 4.35 4.82 17.30
C ARG A 100 3.79 4.70 15.88
N PHE A 101 4.67 4.63 14.88
CA PHE A 101 4.25 4.47 13.48
C PHE A 101 3.44 3.16 13.31
N ALA A 102 3.97 2.03 13.77
CA ALA A 102 3.33 0.73 13.66
C ALA A 102 2.00 0.67 14.40
N GLY A 103 1.91 1.26 15.59
CA GLY A 103 0.65 1.36 16.35
C GLY A 103 -0.42 2.09 15.56
N ARG A 104 -0.11 3.28 15.02
CA ARG A 104 -1.06 4.05 14.22
C ARG A 104 -1.42 3.34 12.91
N ALA A 105 -0.43 2.78 12.23
CA ALA A 105 -0.62 2.04 10.98
C ALA A 105 -1.53 0.81 11.15
N ARG A 106 -1.41 0.10 12.28
CA ARG A 106 -2.30 -1.01 12.65
C ARG A 106 -3.73 -0.55 12.88
N GLU A 107 -3.93 0.60 13.52
CA GLU A 107 -5.28 1.19 13.66
C GLU A 107 -5.87 1.58 12.31
N ASN A 108 -5.08 2.09 11.37
CA ASN A 108 -5.55 2.33 10.02
C ASN A 108 -5.92 1.01 9.30
N ALA A 109 -5.14 -0.06 9.51
CA ALA A 109 -5.45 -1.39 8.98
C ALA A 109 -6.76 -1.98 9.56
N ARG A 110 -7.13 -1.64 10.80
CA ARG A 110 -8.44 -1.97 11.36
C ARG A 110 -9.58 -1.30 10.60
N ALA A 111 -9.40 -0.05 10.17
CA ALA A 111 -10.39 0.65 9.35
C ALA A 111 -10.52 0.00 7.96
N ASP A 112 -9.40 -0.40 7.35
CA ASP A 112 -9.41 -1.15 6.09
C ASP A 112 -10.13 -2.49 6.24
N LEU A 113 -9.85 -3.24 7.32
CA LEU A 113 -10.48 -4.53 7.62
C LEU A 113 -12.01 -4.42 7.72
N ALA A 114 -12.53 -3.32 8.29
CA ALA A 114 -13.98 -3.10 8.40
C ALA A 114 -14.69 -3.00 7.04
N GLY A 115 -13.96 -2.67 5.97
CA GLY A 115 -14.48 -2.67 4.60
C GLY A 115 -14.37 -4.02 3.87
N LEU A 116 -13.71 -5.02 4.47
CA LEU A 116 -13.54 -6.34 3.86
C LEU A 116 -14.64 -7.29 4.32
N GLN A 117 -15.20 -8.05 3.37
CA GLN A 117 -16.18 -9.09 3.66
C GLN A 117 -15.57 -10.47 3.41
N PRO A 118 -15.43 -11.32 4.45
CA PRO A 118 -14.99 -12.70 4.26
C PRO A 118 -15.97 -13.51 3.42
N ARG A 119 -15.46 -14.22 2.41
CA ARG A 119 -16.21 -15.25 1.68
C ARG A 119 -15.85 -16.61 2.24
N TYR A 120 -16.83 -17.34 2.77
CA TYR A 120 -16.61 -18.67 3.34
C TYR A 120 -16.78 -19.76 2.30
N GLU A 121 -15.75 -20.59 2.14
CA GLU A 121 -15.80 -21.82 1.34
C GLU A 121 -16.23 -22.99 2.22
N ARG A 122 -17.13 -23.83 1.71
CA ARG A 122 -17.69 -24.96 2.45
C ARG A 122 -17.65 -26.22 1.61
N ASN A 123 -17.32 -27.34 2.23
CA ASN A 123 -17.38 -28.63 1.54
C ASN A 123 -18.80 -29.13 1.30
N SER A 124 -18.92 -30.30 0.67
CA SER A 124 -20.19 -30.98 0.40
C SER A 124 -21.04 -31.25 1.64
N LYS A 125 -20.41 -31.36 2.82
CA LYS A 125 -21.08 -31.53 4.13
C LYS A 125 -21.42 -30.21 4.81
N LYS A 126 -21.27 -29.07 4.12
CA LYS A 126 -21.52 -27.69 4.61
C LYS A 126 -20.59 -27.23 5.73
N VAL A 127 -19.51 -27.94 5.99
CA VAL A 127 -18.47 -27.53 6.95
C VAL A 127 -17.60 -26.46 6.30
N ILE A 128 -17.30 -25.38 7.04
CA ILE A 128 -16.40 -24.31 6.57
C ILE A 128 -14.99 -24.87 6.49
N GLU A 129 -14.37 -24.77 5.32
CA GLU A 129 -12.98 -25.20 5.11
C GLU A 129 -12.02 -24.02 5.27
N TYR A 130 -12.38 -22.85 4.74
CA TYR A 130 -11.64 -21.61 4.90
C TYR A 130 -12.52 -20.39 4.61
N ALA A 131 -12.01 -19.21 4.96
CA ALA A 131 -12.52 -17.93 4.49
C ALA A 131 -11.50 -17.25 3.57
N GLU A 132 -11.96 -16.61 2.51
CA GLU A 132 -11.17 -15.75 1.63
C GLU A 132 -11.46 -14.29 1.96
N LEU A 133 -10.40 -13.53 2.23
CA LEU A 133 -10.43 -12.08 2.19
C LEU A 133 -9.87 -11.64 0.84
N ARG A 134 -10.63 -10.81 0.12
CA ARG A 134 -10.22 -10.28 -1.17
C ARG A 134 -10.55 -8.79 -1.27
N SER A 135 -9.68 -8.04 -1.93
CA SER A 135 -9.90 -6.64 -2.26
C SER A 135 -9.30 -6.31 -3.61
N GLU A 136 -9.85 -5.31 -4.29
CA GLU A 136 -9.23 -4.70 -5.47
C GLU A 136 -8.10 -3.74 -5.09
N ARG A 137 -8.09 -3.26 -3.83
CA ARG A 137 -7.00 -2.44 -3.28
C ARG A 137 -5.97 -3.34 -2.59
N PRO A 138 -4.68 -2.98 -2.55
CA PRO A 138 -3.61 -3.79 -1.96
C PRO A 138 -3.61 -3.76 -0.41
N ILE A 139 -4.78 -3.83 0.23
CA ILE A 139 -4.96 -3.61 1.67
C ILE A 139 -5.02 -4.90 2.48
N VAL A 140 -5.21 -6.07 1.85
CA VAL A 140 -5.45 -7.33 2.57
C VAL A 140 -4.25 -7.73 3.42
N THR A 141 -3.04 -7.57 2.88
CA THR A 141 -1.80 -7.86 3.63
C THR A 141 -1.61 -6.96 4.86
N SER A 142 -2.12 -5.73 4.83
CA SER A 142 -2.15 -4.82 5.98
C SER A 142 -3.26 -5.21 6.96
N ALA A 143 -4.44 -5.54 6.45
CA ALA A 143 -5.62 -5.88 7.25
C ALA A 143 -5.39 -7.12 8.14
N VAL A 144 -4.58 -8.10 7.68
CA VAL A 144 -4.16 -9.28 8.48
C VAL A 144 -3.41 -8.89 9.76
N LEU A 145 -2.67 -7.79 9.75
CA LEU A 145 -1.93 -7.26 10.91
C LEU A 145 -2.79 -6.32 11.77
N GLY A 146 -4.01 -6.02 11.33
CA GLY A 146 -4.92 -5.09 11.98
C GLY A 146 -5.47 -5.65 13.30
N PRO A 147 -5.67 -4.81 14.32
CA PRO A 147 -6.48 -5.15 15.48
C PRO A 147 -7.87 -5.63 15.04
N LYS A 148 -8.44 -6.55 15.81
CA LYS A 148 -9.73 -7.20 15.53
C LYS A 148 -9.75 -8.15 14.32
N PHE A 149 -8.63 -8.39 13.63
CA PHE A 149 -8.57 -9.42 12.58
C PHE A 149 -9.09 -10.77 13.08
N LEU A 150 -8.57 -11.27 14.20
CA LEU A 150 -9.02 -12.53 14.78
C LEU A 150 -10.50 -12.51 15.20
N GLN A 151 -11.00 -11.37 15.67
CA GLN A 151 -12.39 -11.24 16.10
C GLN A 151 -13.37 -11.45 14.95
N LEU A 152 -12.97 -11.11 13.71
CA LEU A 152 -13.79 -11.34 12.51
C LEU A 152 -14.09 -12.82 12.25
N PHE A 153 -13.21 -13.72 12.73
CA PHE A 153 -13.28 -15.15 12.47
C PHE A 153 -13.54 -15.99 13.71
N ARG A 154 -13.54 -15.40 14.91
CA ARG A 154 -13.61 -16.14 16.17
C ARG A 154 -14.82 -17.07 16.24
N ASP A 155 -15.99 -16.55 15.89
CA ASP A 155 -17.26 -17.29 15.99
C ASP A 155 -17.39 -18.42 14.95
N THR A 156 -16.60 -18.37 13.87
CA THR A 156 -16.71 -19.31 12.74
C THR A 156 -15.53 -20.28 12.62
N LEU A 157 -14.31 -19.80 12.87
CA LEU A 157 -13.05 -20.56 12.71
C LEU A 157 -12.32 -20.82 14.04
N GLY A 158 -12.76 -20.18 15.14
CA GLY A 158 -12.25 -20.39 16.50
C GLY A 158 -11.28 -19.33 17.02
N GLU A 159 -10.78 -19.53 18.23
CA GLU A 159 -9.89 -18.59 18.95
C GLU A 159 -8.50 -18.40 18.33
N LYS A 160 -8.18 -19.17 17.28
CA LYS A 160 -6.92 -19.15 16.57
C LYS A 160 -7.15 -19.58 15.14
N VAL A 161 -6.52 -18.89 14.21
CA VAL A 161 -6.62 -19.19 12.78
C VAL A 161 -5.24 -19.34 12.15
N LEU A 162 -5.18 -20.08 11.04
CA LEU A 162 -4.02 -20.13 10.15
C LEU A 162 -4.31 -19.25 8.95
N VAL A 163 -3.34 -18.44 8.53
CA VAL A 163 -3.51 -17.45 7.47
C VAL A 163 -2.41 -17.62 6.44
N ALA A 164 -2.80 -17.82 5.18
CA ALA A 164 -1.91 -17.77 4.03
C ALA A 164 -2.15 -16.47 3.27
N VAL A 165 -1.08 -15.71 3.02
CA VAL A 165 -1.15 -14.42 2.32
C VAL A 165 -0.30 -14.49 1.06
N PRO A 166 -0.84 -15.04 -0.05
CA PRO A 166 -0.08 -15.18 -1.29
C PRO A 166 0.25 -13.85 -1.96
N ASN A 167 -0.55 -12.82 -1.76
CA ASN A 167 -0.37 -11.52 -2.42
C ASN A 167 -1.03 -10.38 -1.64
N ARG A 168 -0.81 -9.13 -2.08
CA ARG A 168 -1.34 -7.93 -1.39
C ARG A 168 -2.87 -7.82 -1.36
N PHE A 169 -3.57 -8.60 -2.18
CA PHE A 169 -5.01 -8.48 -2.46
C PHE A 169 -5.84 -9.64 -1.91
N THR A 170 -5.20 -10.73 -1.47
CA THR A 170 -5.87 -11.97 -1.11
C THR A 170 -5.22 -12.59 0.13
N ALA A 171 -6.04 -13.05 1.05
CA ALA A 171 -5.63 -13.91 2.16
C ALA A 171 -6.64 -15.05 2.33
N PHE A 172 -6.14 -16.23 2.64
CA PHE A 172 -6.94 -17.40 2.99
C PHE A 172 -6.79 -17.67 4.49
N VAL A 173 -7.91 -17.80 5.17
CA VAL A 173 -8.00 -17.96 6.63
C VAL A 173 -8.62 -19.31 6.93
N PHE A 174 -7.85 -20.20 7.53
CA PHE A 174 -8.23 -21.57 7.84
C PHE A 174 -8.47 -21.74 9.35
N PRO A 175 -9.39 -22.63 9.76
CA PRO A 175 -9.44 -23.11 11.14
C PRO A 175 -8.08 -23.69 11.55
N ALA A 176 -7.58 -23.31 12.72
CA ALA A 176 -6.32 -23.88 13.20
C ALA A 176 -6.50 -25.30 13.81
N LEU A 177 -7.72 -25.65 14.18
CA LEU A 177 -8.09 -26.97 14.70
C LEU A 177 -8.86 -27.72 13.62
N ALA A 178 -8.50 -28.98 13.38
CA ALA A 178 -9.16 -29.88 12.43
C ALA A 178 -9.19 -29.41 10.96
N GLY A 179 -8.41 -28.38 10.60
CA GLY A 179 -8.27 -27.89 9.24
C GLY A 179 -7.28 -28.72 8.42
N ARG A 180 -7.58 -28.91 7.13
CA ARG A 180 -6.68 -29.55 6.15
C ARG A 180 -5.96 -28.47 5.32
N SER A 181 -5.44 -27.44 5.99
CA SER A 181 -4.87 -26.25 5.32
C SER A 181 -3.77 -26.63 4.33
N GLU A 182 -3.02 -27.69 4.62
CA GLU A 182 -1.95 -28.26 3.77
C GLU A 182 -2.43 -28.66 2.38
N GLU A 183 -3.65 -29.18 2.24
CA GLU A 183 -4.23 -29.59 0.96
C GLU A 183 -4.47 -28.41 0.00
N TYR A 184 -4.54 -27.20 0.53
CA TYR A 184 -4.75 -25.97 -0.25
C TYR A 184 -3.46 -25.35 -0.77
N GLY A 185 -2.30 -25.98 -0.54
CA GLY A 185 -1.02 -25.49 -1.06
C GLY A 185 -1.02 -25.16 -2.56
N PRO A 186 -1.58 -25.99 -3.46
CA PRO A 186 -1.70 -25.66 -4.88
C PRO A 186 -2.48 -24.36 -5.13
N MET A 187 -3.57 -24.12 -4.40
CA MET A 187 -4.39 -22.90 -4.51
C MET A 187 -3.59 -21.66 -4.09
N VAL A 188 -2.89 -21.72 -2.95
CA VAL A 188 -2.07 -20.61 -2.46
C VAL A 188 -0.94 -20.28 -3.44
N ARG A 189 -0.26 -21.30 -3.97
CA ARG A 189 0.80 -21.11 -4.97
C ARG A 189 0.28 -20.53 -6.28
N ALA A 190 -0.88 -20.98 -6.75
CA ALA A 190 -1.51 -20.41 -7.94
C ALA A 190 -1.83 -18.92 -7.74
N ALA A 191 -2.39 -18.55 -6.58
CA ALA A 191 -2.68 -17.15 -6.24
C ALA A 191 -1.42 -16.28 -6.09
N LEU A 192 -0.30 -16.85 -5.64
CA LEU A 192 1.01 -16.17 -5.59
C LEU A 192 1.56 -15.95 -7.01
N ALA A 193 1.48 -16.95 -7.89
CA ALA A 193 2.01 -16.86 -9.26
C ALA A 193 1.18 -15.94 -10.17
N ALA A 194 -0.12 -15.80 -9.90
CA ALA A 194 -1.05 -15.03 -10.73
C ALA A 194 -1.03 -13.51 -10.46
N THR A 195 -0.10 -13.00 -9.63
CA THR A 195 -0.06 -11.59 -9.24
C THR A 195 1.27 -10.92 -9.57
N ALA A 196 1.23 -9.61 -9.84
CA ALA A 196 2.42 -8.78 -9.92
C ALA A 196 3.00 -8.42 -8.52
N TRP A 197 2.23 -8.65 -7.45
CA TRP A 197 2.56 -8.22 -6.09
C TRP A 197 2.55 -9.41 -5.11
N PRO A 198 3.44 -10.40 -5.29
CA PRO A 198 3.49 -11.59 -4.46
C PRO A 198 3.93 -11.27 -3.04
N VAL A 199 3.43 -12.04 -2.08
CA VAL A 199 3.83 -11.95 -0.67
C VAL A 199 4.55 -13.22 -0.24
N SER A 200 3.84 -14.31 0.04
CA SER A 200 4.50 -15.51 0.54
C SER A 200 3.63 -16.76 0.45
N VAL A 201 4.29 -17.92 0.54
CA VAL A 201 3.66 -19.23 0.77
C VAL A 201 3.84 -19.71 2.21
N GLU A 202 4.38 -18.86 3.09
CA GLU A 202 4.42 -19.10 4.53
C GLU A 202 3.00 -19.06 5.13
N LEU A 203 2.80 -19.87 6.16
CA LEU A 203 1.55 -20.00 6.90
C LEU A 203 1.72 -19.35 8.26
N PHE A 204 0.82 -18.41 8.58
CA PHE A 204 0.88 -17.63 9.80
C PHE A 204 -0.23 -18.06 10.75
N GLU A 205 0.12 -18.31 12.00
CA GLU A 205 -0.88 -18.38 13.06
C GLU A 205 -1.20 -16.97 13.55
N VAL A 206 -2.49 -16.67 13.65
CA VAL A 206 -3.00 -15.46 14.28
C VAL A 206 -3.81 -15.87 15.51
N SER A 207 -3.39 -15.36 16.67
CA SER A 207 -4.00 -15.65 17.98
C SER A 207 -4.01 -14.40 18.86
N ALA A 208 -4.50 -14.53 20.09
CA ALA A 208 -4.39 -13.46 21.10
C ALA A 208 -2.92 -13.07 21.41
N ALA A 209 -1.95 -13.96 21.19
CA ALA A 209 -0.53 -13.68 21.36
C ALA A 209 0.09 -12.89 20.18
N GLY A 210 -0.68 -12.64 19.12
CA GLY A 210 -0.23 -11.95 17.92
C GLY A 210 -0.04 -12.89 16.73
N VAL A 211 0.86 -12.50 15.82
CA VAL A 211 1.12 -13.18 14.54
C VAL A 211 2.49 -13.84 14.59
N ARG A 212 2.57 -15.12 14.21
CA ARG A 212 3.83 -15.84 14.02
C ARG A 212 3.73 -16.78 12.82
N CYS A 213 4.84 -16.99 12.13
CA CYS A 213 4.92 -18.03 11.11
C CYS A 213 5.00 -19.40 11.80
N VAL A 214 4.26 -20.38 11.27
CA VAL A 214 4.20 -21.75 11.80
C VAL A 214 4.57 -22.81 10.78
N GLY A 215 4.84 -22.42 9.54
CA GLY A 215 5.22 -23.32 8.47
C GLY A 215 5.17 -22.65 7.11
N ARG A 216 5.27 -23.45 6.06
CA ARG A 216 5.11 -23.02 4.67
C ARG A 216 4.58 -24.17 3.83
N TYR A 217 3.88 -23.84 2.75
CA TYR A 217 3.55 -24.84 1.75
C TYR A 217 4.82 -25.30 1.04
N ALA A 218 4.99 -26.63 0.93
CA ALA A 218 6.10 -27.21 0.20
C ALA A 218 6.12 -26.72 -1.25
N GLU A 219 7.32 -26.53 -1.78
CA GLU A 219 7.53 -26.42 -3.23
C GLU A 219 7.36 -27.83 -3.84
N PRO A 220 6.85 -27.94 -5.08
CA PRO A 220 6.72 -29.23 -5.76
C PRO A 220 8.04 -29.99 -5.90
#